data_AF-A0A5M3YPU3-F1
#
_entry.id   AF-A0A5M3YPU3-F1
#
_cell.length_a   1.000
_cell.length_b   1.000
_cell.length_c   1.000
_cell.angle_alpha   90.00
_cell.angle_beta   90.00
_cell.angle_gamma   90.00
#
_symmetry.space_group_name_H-M   'P 1'
#
loop_
_entity.id
_entity.type
_entity.pdbx_description
1 polymer ?
#
loop_
_entity_poly.entity_id
_entity_poly.type
_entity_poly.pdbx_seq_one_letter_code
_entity_poly.pdbx_strand_id
1 'polypeptide(L)'
;MHPRMSPDDVAWEQAEETSDNWLAQFLEEGLPRSKLPGLHTTFDTASSYLAALADLNLEHLIHQRNDAVESADDCRRKFIARKLFLKLAKNKRLTNPSLEKGPSKTWCDDLRPANILLNEDLQIVGVVDWEFTYAAPAEFMNAPPWWLLIEKPECWPQGLEDWTSVFAFDTIYWQKIDPRFFGPSESPEEAWRERPDLLDAKEKEEMEDLVARKLEEMKSRVLAWDPDEYTVAFRQQMKERREQATEANELDQSKGID
;
A
#
# COMPACT_ATOMS: atom_id res chain seq x y z
N MET A 1 22.89 -6.73 -42.59
CA MET A 1 23.61 -6.82 -41.30
C MET A 1 22.67 -6.28 -40.26
N HIS A 2 22.08 -7.14 -39.41
CA HIS A 2 21.37 -6.64 -38.23
C HIS A 2 22.41 -6.08 -37.24
N PRO A 3 22.18 -4.91 -36.64
CA PRO A 3 23.07 -4.43 -35.59
C PRO A 3 23.05 -5.46 -34.46
N ARG A 4 24.23 -5.88 -33.99
CA ARG A 4 24.32 -6.67 -32.76
C ARG A 4 23.96 -5.73 -31.61
N MET A 5 22.86 -6.02 -30.92
CA MET A 5 22.50 -5.40 -29.64
C MET A 5 23.68 -5.49 -28.66
N SER A 6 23.83 -4.46 -27.82
CA SER A 6 24.87 -4.47 -26.80
C SER A 6 24.53 -5.50 -25.72
N PRO A 7 25.52 -6.04 -24.99
CA PRO A 7 25.28 -6.97 -23.89
C PRO A 7 24.34 -6.42 -22.81
N ASP A 8 24.35 -5.10 -22.58
CA ASP A 8 23.45 -4.43 -21.65
C ASP A 8 22.02 -4.41 -22.18
N ASP A 9 21.82 -4.11 -23.48
CA ASP A 9 20.49 -4.14 -24.10
C ASP A 9 19.90 -5.56 -24.09
N VAL A 10 20.75 -6.58 -24.30
CA VAL A 10 20.33 -8.00 -24.20
C VAL A 10 19.95 -8.34 -22.77
N ALA A 11 20.72 -7.89 -21.78
CA ALA A 11 20.43 -8.13 -20.36
C ALA A 11 19.15 -7.40 -19.92
N TRP A 12 18.90 -6.18 -20.42
CA TRP A 12 17.67 -5.44 -20.17
C TRP A 12 16.45 -6.09 -20.82
N GLU A 13 16.53 -6.51 -22.09
CA GLU A 13 15.43 -7.24 -22.75
C GLU A 13 15.15 -8.57 -22.04
N GLN A 14 16.18 -9.29 -21.58
CA GLN A 14 15.98 -10.53 -20.82
C GLN A 14 15.43 -10.29 -19.42
N ALA A 15 15.79 -9.18 -18.77
CA ALA A 15 15.22 -8.78 -17.49
C ALA A 15 13.76 -8.35 -17.65
N GLU A 16 13.41 -7.62 -18.71
CA GLU A 16 12.03 -7.27 -19.07
C GLU A 16 11.23 -8.53 -19.40
N GLU A 17 11.75 -9.43 -20.25
CA GLU A 17 11.08 -10.70 -20.57
C GLU A 17 10.91 -11.59 -19.33
N THR A 18 11.89 -11.61 -18.43
CA THR A 18 11.79 -12.35 -17.16
C THR A 18 10.79 -11.70 -16.22
N SER A 19 10.78 -10.36 -16.13
CA SER A 19 9.81 -9.58 -15.35
C SER A 19 8.39 -9.79 -15.86
N ASP A 20 8.18 -9.71 -17.17
CA ASP A 20 6.88 -9.89 -17.84
C ASP A 20 6.35 -11.32 -17.67
N ASN A 21 7.23 -12.33 -17.80
CA ASN A 21 6.87 -13.73 -17.57
C ASN A 21 6.66 -14.05 -16.08
N TRP A 22 7.34 -13.35 -15.18
CA TRP A 22 7.09 -13.42 -13.74
C TRP A 22 5.74 -12.78 -13.40
N LEU A 23 5.46 -11.56 -13.86
CA LEU A 23 4.19 -10.84 -13.66
C LEU A 23 2.97 -11.69 -14.08
N ALA A 24 3.09 -12.42 -15.18
CA ALA A 24 2.03 -13.31 -15.68
C ALA A 24 1.68 -14.48 -14.72
N GLN A 25 2.58 -14.84 -13.79
CA GLN A 25 2.37 -15.92 -12.81
C GLN A 25 1.73 -15.44 -11.49
N PHE A 26 1.65 -14.13 -11.24
CA PHE A 26 1.12 -13.54 -10.00
C PHE A 26 -0.36 -13.12 -10.09
N LEU A 27 -1.06 -13.48 -11.17
CA LEU A 27 -2.34 -12.88 -11.54
C LEU A 27 -3.53 -13.50 -10.80
N GLU A 28 -4.08 -12.76 -9.83
CA GLU A 28 -5.48 -12.76 -9.34
C GLU A 28 -5.58 -12.07 -7.97
N GLU A 29 -6.47 -11.10 -7.75
CA GLU A 29 -6.94 -10.63 -6.42
C GLU A 29 -5.95 -9.89 -5.48
N GLY A 30 -5.40 -8.77 -5.98
CA GLY A 30 -4.94 -7.64 -5.15
C GLY A 30 -6.07 -6.64 -4.82
N LEU A 31 -5.74 -5.43 -4.39
CA LEU A 31 -6.72 -4.34 -4.25
C LEU A 31 -7.31 -4.02 -5.65
N PRO A 32 -8.63 -4.16 -5.88
CA PRO A 32 -9.21 -3.92 -7.18
C PRO A 32 -8.98 -2.47 -7.62
N ARG A 33 -8.59 -2.27 -8.88
CA ARG A 33 -8.45 -0.90 -9.45
C ARG A 33 -9.70 -0.04 -9.31
N SER A 34 -10.89 -0.63 -9.27
CA SER A 34 -12.16 0.07 -9.03
C SER A 34 -12.29 0.70 -7.64
N LYS A 35 -11.45 0.29 -6.69
CA LYS A 35 -11.36 0.86 -5.34
C LYS A 35 -10.38 2.02 -5.25
N LEU A 36 -9.46 2.14 -6.21
CA LEU A 36 -8.53 3.27 -6.25
C LEU A 36 -9.26 4.55 -6.68
N PRO A 37 -8.84 5.73 -6.20
CA PRO A 37 -9.26 6.99 -6.80
C PRO A 37 -9.01 6.96 -8.32
N GLY A 38 -9.92 7.54 -9.09
CA GLY A 38 -9.75 7.62 -10.54
C GLY A 38 -8.49 8.41 -10.90
N LEU A 39 -7.91 8.14 -12.07
CA LEU A 39 -6.65 8.74 -12.53
C LEU A 39 -6.63 10.28 -12.49
N HIS A 40 -7.80 10.91 -12.63
CA HIS A 40 -7.96 12.37 -12.62
C HIS A 40 -8.69 12.89 -11.38
N THR A 41 -8.86 12.06 -10.35
CA THR A 41 -9.49 12.48 -9.09
C THR A 41 -8.57 13.43 -8.35
N THR A 42 -9.05 14.64 -8.09
CA THR A 42 -8.41 15.63 -7.23
C THR A 42 -9.25 15.88 -5.99
N PHE A 43 -8.61 16.30 -4.90
CA PHE A 43 -9.28 16.61 -3.64
C PHE A 43 -9.21 18.10 -3.34
N ASP A 44 -10.36 18.75 -3.24
CA ASP A 44 -10.45 20.19 -2.94
C ASP A 44 -10.24 20.52 -1.45
N THR A 45 -10.25 19.50 -0.59
CA THR A 45 -10.12 19.67 0.86
C THR A 45 -9.21 18.62 1.49
N ALA A 46 -8.53 18.99 2.58
CA ALA A 46 -7.74 18.09 3.42
C ALA A 46 -8.60 16.94 3.97
N SER A 47 -9.83 17.22 4.40
CA SER A 47 -10.71 16.18 4.96
C SER A 47 -11.18 15.16 3.92
N SER A 48 -11.49 15.59 2.70
CA SER A 48 -11.85 14.65 1.62
C SER A 48 -10.66 13.77 1.21
N TYR A 49 -9.46 14.35 1.15
CA TYR A 49 -8.22 13.59 0.91
C TYR A 49 -7.99 12.53 2.00
N LEU A 50 -8.01 12.93 3.28
CA LEU A 50 -7.77 12.03 4.40
C LEU A 50 -8.86 10.96 4.53
N ALA A 51 -10.11 11.29 4.25
CA ALA A 51 -11.19 10.30 4.27
C ALA A 51 -11.01 9.26 3.16
N ALA A 52 -10.62 9.67 1.95
CA ALA A 52 -10.31 8.76 0.86
C ALA A 52 -9.09 7.88 1.17
N LEU A 53 -8.02 8.45 1.75
CA LEU A 53 -6.85 7.70 2.17
C LEU A 53 -7.18 6.68 3.28
N ALA A 54 -7.99 7.06 4.25
CA ALA A 54 -8.45 6.17 5.31
C ALA A 54 -9.32 5.02 4.79
N ASP A 55 -10.18 5.31 3.80
CA ASP A 55 -11.03 4.33 3.14
C ASP A 55 -10.17 3.33 2.35
N LEU A 56 -9.20 3.85 1.59
CA LEU A 56 -8.22 3.04 0.86
C LEU A 56 -7.43 2.11 1.78
N ASN A 57 -6.98 2.58 2.95
CA ASN A 57 -6.31 1.75 3.96
C ASN A 57 -7.17 0.59 4.47
N LEU A 58 -8.49 0.81 4.60
CA LEU A 58 -9.44 -0.24 4.97
C LEU A 58 -9.67 -1.21 3.80
N GLU A 59 -9.85 -0.70 2.58
CA GLU A 59 -9.99 -1.49 1.37
C GLU A 59 -8.77 -2.39 1.11
N HIS A 60 -7.55 -1.90 1.40
CA HIS A 60 -6.33 -2.72 1.36
C HIS A 60 -6.41 -3.90 2.32
N LEU A 61 -6.81 -3.70 3.58
CA LEU A 61 -6.97 -4.81 4.53
C LEU A 61 -8.01 -5.82 4.03
N ILE A 62 -9.10 -5.35 3.42
CA ILE A 62 -10.18 -6.19 2.91
C ILE A 62 -9.68 -7.08 1.78
N HIS A 63 -8.93 -6.52 0.82
CA HIS A 63 -8.57 -7.18 -0.43
C HIS A 63 -7.20 -7.85 -0.43
N GLN A 64 -6.25 -7.38 0.39
CA GLN A 64 -4.93 -8.01 0.49
C GLN A 64 -5.08 -9.40 1.09
N ARG A 65 -4.84 -10.44 0.28
CA ARG A 65 -5.01 -11.84 0.69
C ARG A 65 -3.88 -12.33 1.58
N ASN A 66 -2.65 -12.24 1.06
CA ASN A 66 -1.48 -12.81 1.73
C ASN A 66 -0.86 -11.84 2.71
N ASP A 67 -0.44 -12.39 3.85
CA ASP A 67 0.32 -11.71 4.90
C ASP A 67 -0.34 -10.40 5.39
N ALA A 68 -1.64 -10.23 5.15
CA ALA A 68 -2.41 -9.10 5.64
C ALA A 68 -2.66 -9.21 7.16
N VAL A 69 -2.83 -10.44 7.66
CA VAL A 69 -3.10 -10.75 9.06
C VAL A 69 -2.37 -12.02 9.51
N GLU A 70 -2.04 -12.08 10.79
CA GLU A 70 -1.33 -13.23 11.40
C GLU A 70 -2.26 -14.12 12.24
N SER A 71 -3.37 -13.56 12.72
CA SER A 71 -4.34 -14.24 13.58
C SER A 71 -5.71 -13.57 13.51
N ALA A 72 -6.73 -14.20 14.11
CA ALA A 72 -8.05 -13.62 14.24
C ALA A 72 -8.02 -12.30 15.02
N ASP A 73 -7.24 -12.24 16.11
CA ASP A 73 -7.13 -11.06 16.96
C ASP A 73 -6.35 -9.95 16.27
N ASP A 74 -5.29 -10.27 15.52
CA ASP A 74 -4.58 -9.31 14.68
C ASP A 74 -5.52 -8.72 13.60
N CYS A 75 -6.32 -9.56 12.94
CA CYS A 75 -7.32 -9.12 11.96
C CYS A 75 -8.34 -8.15 12.59
N ARG A 76 -8.91 -8.49 13.75
CA ARG A 76 -9.83 -7.61 14.49
C ARG A 76 -9.17 -6.29 14.84
N ARG A 77 -7.96 -6.33 15.42
CA ARG A 77 -7.20 -5.13 15.83
C ARG A 77 -6.94 -4.22 14.62
N LYS A 78 -6.49 -4.76 13.49
CA LYS A 78 -6.25 -4.03 12.24
C LYS A 78 -7.53 -3.43 11.65
N PHE A 79 -8.65 -4.15 11.70
CA PHE A 79 -9.95 -3.66 11.23
C PHE A 79 -10.46 -2.52 12.09
N ILE A 80 -10.49 -2.70 13.41
CA ILE A 80 -10.96 -1.69 14.38
C ILE A 80 -10.16 -0.40 14.22
N ALA A 81 -8.83 -0.50 14.19
CA ALA A 81 -7.97 0.67 14.04
C ALA A 81 -8.29 1.46 12.75
N ARG A 82 -8.40 0.78 11.61
CA ARG A 82 -8.71 1.41 10.32
C ARG A 82 -10.14 1.97 10.25
N LYS A 83 -11.12 1.25 10.79
CA LYS A 83 -12.53 1.69 10.82
C LYS A 83 -12.70 2.91 11.70
N LEU A 84 -12.07 2.94 12.88
CA LEU A 84 -12.10 4.10 13.77
C LEU A 84 -11.35 5.30 13.16
N PHE A 85 -10.20 5.09 12.53
CA PHE A 85 -9.47 6.14 11.81
C PHE A 85 -10.33 6.72 10.67
N LEU A 86 -11.01 5.88 9.90
CA LEU A 86 -11.96 6.29 8.86
C LEU A 86 -13.12 7.11 9.43
N LYS A 87 -13.70 6.72 10.57
CA LYS A 87 -14.74 7.50 11.27
C LYS A 87 -14.21 8.87 11.70
N LEU A 88 -12.99 8.95 12.24
CA LEU A 88 -12.37 10.23 12.60
C LEU A 88 -12.15 11.13 11.38
N ALA A 89 -11.67 10.56 10.26
CA ALA A 89 -11.44 11.28 9.01
C ALA A 89 -12.75 11.82 8.43
N LYS A 90 -13.79 10.97 8.31
CA LYS A 90 -15.12 11.36 7.80
C LYS A 90 -15.79 12.42 8.67
N ASN A 91 -15.55 12.39 9.99
CA ASN A 91 -16.06 13.39 10.93
C ASN A 91 -15.18 14.64 11.06
N LYS A 92 -14.17 14.82 10.18
CA LYS A 92 -13.25 15.97 10.18
C LYS A 92 -12.52 16.20 11.51
N ARG A 93 -12.25 15.13 12.26
CA ARG A 93 -11.54 15.19 13.55
C ARG A 93 -10.02 15.11 13.40
N LEU A 94 -9.52 14.91 12.19
CA LEU A 94 -8.09 14.80 11.86
C LEU A 94 -7.53 16.04 11.17
N THR A 95 -8.36 17.01 10.79
CA THR A 95 -7.93 18.22 10.09
C THR A 95 -8.05 19.47 10.94
N ASN A 96 -7.26 20.47 10.60
CA ASN A 96 -7.44 21.81 11.14
C ASN A 96 -8.45 22.56 10.26
N PRO A 97 -9.59 23.05 10.79
CA PRO A 97 -10.58 23.77 10.00
C PRO A 97 -10.03 25.00 9.25
N SER A 98 -8.97 25.62 9.77
CA SER A 98 -8.30 26.76 9.13
C SER A 98 -7.44 26.37 7.92
N LEU A 99 -7.05 25.10 7.80
CA LEU A 99 -6.22 24.55 6.72
C LEU A 99 -7.01 23.65 5.75
N GLU A 100 -8.34 23.59 5.91
CA GLU A 100 -9.21 22.65 5.20
C GLU A 100 -9.07 22.73 3.66
N LYS A 101 -8.79 23.92 3.11
CA LYS A 101 -8.59 24.14 1.66
C LYS A 101 -7.12 24.34 1.28
N GLY A 102 -6.20 24.06 2.19
CA GLY A 102 -4.76 24.19 1.98
C GLY A 102 -4.05 25.05 3.05
N PRO A 103 -2.72 25.19 2.92
CA PRO A 103 -1.93 24.86 1.73
C PRO A 103 -1.69 23.35 1.58
N SER A 104 -1.61 22.87 0.34
CA SER A 104 -1.02 21.56 0.04
C SER A 104 0.50 21.72 -0.08
N LYS A 105 1.26 20.80 0.53
CA LYS A 105 2.73 20.80 0.55
C LYS A 105 3.26 19.57 -0.16
N THR A 106 4.43 19.72 -0.76
CA THR A 106 5.17 18.58 -1.32
C THR A 106 5.58 17.65 -0.17
N TRP A 107 5.18 16.40 -0.27
CA TRP A 107 5.51 15.33 0.65
C TRP A 107 6.16 14.18 -0.11
N CYS A 108 7.13 13.53 0.50
CA CYS A 108 7.86 12.41 -0.10
C CYS A 108 7.99 11.30 0.96
N ASP A 109 7.32 10.17 0.70
CA ASP A 109 7.33 9.02 1.60
C ASP A 109 8.63 8.21 1.51
N ASP A 110 9.59 8.57 0.67
CA ASP A 110 10.93 7.97 0.70
C ASP A 110 12.04 8.98 0.94
N LEU A 111 11.72 10.14 1.52
CA LEU A 111 12.77 11.07 1.94
C LEU A 111 13.60 10.40 3.04
N ARG A 112 14.93 10.34 2.86
CA ARG A 112 15.87 9.73 3.81
C ARG A 112 17.28 10.26 3.59
N PRO A 113 18.21 10.07 4.55
CA PRO A 113 19.57 10.60 4.44
C PRO A 113 20.33 10.07 3.20
N ALA A 114 20.04 8.84 2.77
CA ALA A 114 20.61 8.25 1.56
C ALA A 114 20.24 9.00 0.27
N ASN A 115 19.17 9.80 0.31
CA ASN A 115 18.67 10.58 -0.83
C ASN A 115 19.19 12.03 -0.80
N ILE A 116 20.09 12.37 0.13
CA ILE A 116 20.71 13.69 0.29
C ILE A 116 22.18 13.61 -0.14
N LEU A 117 22.53 14.37 -1.17
CA LEU A 117 23.90 14.44 -1.68
C LEU A 117 24.70 15.49 -0.93
N LEU A 118 25.91 15.12 -0.50
CA LEU A 118 26.86 16.00 0.17
C LEU A 118 28.10 16.22 -0.71
N ASN A 119 28.68 17.42 -0.66
CA ASN A 119 30.02 17.65 -1.21
C ASN A 119 31.12 17.27 -0.21
N GLU A 120 32.38 17.46 -0.60
CA GLU A 120 33.57 17.19 0.23
C GLU A 120 33.58 18.00 1.54
N ASP A 121 32.92 19.16 1.56
CA ASP A 121 32.77 20.04 2.73
C ASP A 121 31.54 19.71 3.60
N LEU A 122 30.88 18.56 3.37
CA LEU A 122 29.65 18.12 4.04
C LEU A 122 28.45 19.08 3.87
N GLN A 123 28.44 19.86 2.79
CA GLN A 123 27.31 20.72 2.44
C GLN A 123 26.33 19.97 1.56
N ILE A 124 25.03 20.15 1.83
CA ILE A 124 23.97 19.60 0.99
C ILE A 124 24.03 20.26 -0.39
N VAL A 125 24.27 19.46 -1.43
CA VAL A 125 24.32 19.92 -2.82
C VAL A 125 23.13 19.47 -3.65
N GLY A 126 22.36 18.50 -3.17
CA GLY A 126 21.17 18.03 -3.86
C GLY A 126 20.34 17.06 -3.04
N VAL A 127 19.08 16.94 -3.43
CA VAL A 127 18.16 15.90 -2.95
C VAL A 127 17.65 15.18 -4.20
N VAL A 128 17.78 13.86 -4.20
CA VAL A 128 17.41 12.98 -5.31
C VAL A 128 16.23 12.10 -4.93
N ASP A 129 15.81 11.24 -5.86
CA ASP A 129 14.85 10.18 -5.61
C ASP A 129 13.44 10.69 -5.24
N TRP A 130 12.84 11.42 -6.18
CA TRP A 130 11.54 12.08 -6.01
C TRP A 130 10.36 11.20 -6.45
N GLU A 131 10.55 9.92 -6.75
CA GLU A 131 9.54 9.06 -7.40
C GLU A 131 8.26 8.86 -6.57
N PHE A 132 8.35 8.91 -5.24
CA PHE A 132 7.23 8.81 -4.30
C PHE A 132 6.76 10.17 -3.76
N THR A 133 6.88 11.23 -4.57
CA THR A 133 6.53 12.59 -4.16
C THR A 133 5.15 13.00 -4.63
N TYR A 134 4.35 13.58 -3.74
CA TYR A 134 3.00 14.05 -4.03
C TYR A 134 2.65 15.32 -3.24
N ALA A 135 1.55 15.97 -3.63
CA ALA A 135 0.99 17.09 -2.87
C ALA A 135 0.06 16.54 -1.76
N ALA A 136 0.42 16.77 -0.50
CA ALA A 136 -0.32 16.31 0.67
C ALA A 136 -0.93 17.50 1.46
N PRO A 137 -2.00 17.27 2.25
CA PRO A 137 -2.48 18.25 3.22
C PRO A 137 -1.41 18.65 4.23
N ALA A 138 -1.47 19.89 4.74
CA ALA A 138 -0.51 20.41 5.70
C ALA A 138 -0.43 19.58 7.00
N GLU A 139 -1.49 18.84 7.34
CA GLU A 139 -1.54 17.93 8.48
C GLU A 139 -0.41 16.88 8.48
N PHE A 140 0.08 16.48 7.30
CA PHE A 140 1.18 15.52 7.16
C PHE A 140 2.48 16.04 7.79
N MET A 141 2.66 17.36 7.90
CA MET A 141 3.83 17.92 8.59
C MET A 141 3.85 17.64 10.11
N ASN A 142 2.75 17.17 10.68
CA ASN A 142 2.71 16.70 12.07
C ASN A 142 3.18 15.25 12.21
N ALA A 143 3.38 14.53 11.10
CA ALA A 143 4.01 13.23 11.15
C ALA A 143 5.44 13.39 11.70
N PRO A 144 5.91 12.47 12.56
CA PRO A 144 7.29 12.49 13.01
C PRO A 144 8.22 12.51 11.78
N PRO A 145 9.31 13.29 11.80
CA PRO A 145 10.28 13.31 10.71
C PRO A 145 11.07 11.99 10.72
N TRP A 146 10.42 10.92 10.30
CA TRP A 146 10.93 9.56 10.31
C TRP A 146 12.20 9.40 9.46
N TRP A 147 12.39 10.27 8.48
CA TRP A 147 13.64 10.38 7.71
C TRP A 147 14.86 10.82 8.54
N LEU A 148 14.67 11.38 9.73
CA LEU A 148 15.75 11.61 10.70
C LEU A 148 16.09 10.35 11.49
N LEU A 149 15.24 9.33 11.43
CA LEU A 149 15.51 8.02 12.01
C LEU A 149 16.45 7.31 11.05
N ILE A 150 17.69 7.11 11.51
CA ILE A 150 18.79 6.58 10.70
C ILE A 150 18.42 5.21 10.10
N GLU A 151 17.63 4.42 10.83
CA GLU A 151 17.18 3.10 10.43
C GLU A 151 15.66 3.08 10.23
N LYS A 152 15.24 2.49 9.12
CA LYS A 152 13.82 2.28 8.81
C LYS A 152 13.23 1.22 9.75
N PRO A 153 11.96 1.33 10.17
CA PRO A 153 11.33 0.32 11.04
C PRO A 153 11.44 -1.11 10.46
N GLU A 154 11.34 -1.25 9.14
CA GLU A 154 11.40 -2.54 8.44
C GLU A 154 12.81 -3.17 8.46
N CYS A 155 13.83 -2.35 8.68
CA CYS A 155 15.23 -2.77 8.75
C CYS A 155 15.72 -2.88 10.20
N TRP A 156 14.87 -2.62 11.19
CA TRP A 156 15.27 -2.66 12.60
C TRP A 156 15.58 -4.11 13.05
N PRO A 157 16.82 -4.42 13.50
CA PRO A 157 17.23 -5.80 13.75
C PRO A 157 16.42 -6.52 14.84
N GLN A 158 15.88 -5.76 15.80
CA GLN A 158 15.07 -6.28 16.90
C GLN A 158 13.57 -6.33 16.57
N GLY A 159 13.18 -5.93 15.34
CA GLY A 159 11.80 -5.93 14.87
C GLY A 159 11.00 -4.67 15.21
N LEU A 160 9.81 -4.56 14.62
CA LEU A 160 8.97 -3.36 14.69
C LEU A 160 8.54 -2.99 16.11
N GLU A 161 8.24 -3.98 16.96
CA GLU A 161 7.82 -3.75 18.35
C GLU A 161 8.92 -3.10 19.20
N ASP A 162 10.17 -3.52 19.00
CA ASP A 162 11.31 -2.90 19.69
C ASP A 162 11.52 -1.48 19.17
N TRP A 163 11.42 -1.28 17.85
CA TRP A 163 11.53 0.04 17.23
C TRP A 163 10.46 1.02 17.77
N THR A 164 9.19 0.62 17.85
CA THR A 164 8.12 1.47 18.38
C THR A 164 8.32 1.80 19.86
N SER A 165 8.92 0.88 20.62
CA SER A 165 9.30 1.08 22.02
C SER A 165 10.47 2.06 22.18
N VAL A 166 11.56 1.87 21.42
CA VAL A 166 12.77 2.71 21.46
C VAL A 166 12.46 4.17 21.15
N PHE A 167 11.59 4.42 20.16
CA PHE A 167 11.17 5.77 19.80
C PHE A 167 9.90 6.24 20.54
N ALA A 168 9.44 5.46 21.53
CA ALA A 168 8.28 5.73 22.37
C ALA A 168 6.97 6.00 21.60
N PHE A 169 6.85 5.50 20.37
CA PHE A 169 5.65 5.67 19.54
C PHE A 169 4.43 5.04 20.19
N ASP A 170 4.56 3.80 20.67
CA ASP A 170 3.45 3.11 21.34
C ASP A 170 3.05 3.83 22.63
N THR A 171 4.03 4.23 23.43
CA THR A 171 3.79 4.98 24.68
C THR A 171 3.06 6.30 24.40
N ILE A 172 3.52 7.08 23.43
CA ILE A 172 2.90 8.36 23.07
C ILE A 172 1.49 8.13 22.52
N TYR A 173 1.32 7.15 21.63
CA TYR A 173 0.02 6.86 21.04
C TYR A 173 -1.00 6.46 22.11
N TRP A 174 -0.71 5.42 22.89
CA TRP A 174 -1.66 4.88 23.87
C TRP A 174 -1.88 5.80 25.07
N GLN A 175 -0.87 6.54 25.54
CA GLN A 175 -1.03 7.41 26.70
C GLN A 175 -1.52 8.82 26.36
N LYS A 176 -1.28 9.32 25.15
CA LYS A 176 -1.55 10.73 24.80
C LYS A 176 -2.49 10.92 23.62
N ILE A 177 -2.41 10.11 22.57
CA ILE A 177 -3.16 10.32 21.33
C ILE A 177 -4.52 9.62 21.41
N ASP A 178 -4.52 8.31 21.64
CA ASP A 178 -5.71 7.46 21.66
C ASP A 178 -6.79 7.97 22.65
N PRO A 179 -6.46 8.36 23.90
CA PRO A 179 -7.46 8.90 24.83
C PRO A 179 -8.10 10.22 24.40
N ARG A 180 -7.43 11.03 23.57
CA ARG A 180 -8.01 12.29 23.04
C ARG A 180 -9.15 12.04 22.07
N PHE A 181 -9.12 10.90 21.37
CA PHE A 181 -10.11 10.58 20.35
C PHE A 181 -11.21 9.67 20.88
N PHE A 182 -10.84 8.71 21.73
CA PHE A 182 -11.69 7.59 22.13
C PHE A 182 -11.94 7.51 23.64
N GLY A 183 -11.40 8.45 24.42
CA GLY A 183 -11.54 8.48 25.88
C GLY A 183 -10.52 7.60 26.61
N PRO A 184 -10.36 7.81 27.92
CA PRO A 184 -9.39 7.07 28.73
C PRO A 184 -9.74 5.58 28.78
N SER A 185 -8.71 4.74 28.87
CA SER A 185 -8.82 3.30 29.17
C SER A 185 -8.07 3.01 30.47
N GLU A 186 -8.51 1.98 31.20
CA GLU A 186 -7.86 1.53 32.42
C GLU A 186 -6.46 0.94 32.14
N SER A 187 -6.29 0.35 30.95
CA SER A 187 -5.04 -0.25 30.49
C SER A 187 -4.71 0.24 29.07
N PRO A 188 -3.84 1.25 28.91
CA PRO A 188 -3.53 1.82 27.60
C PRO A 188 -3.06 0.79 26.56
N GLU A 189 -2.33 -0.24 26.97
CA GLU A 189 -1.80 -1.29 26.09
C GLU A 189 -2.88 -2.31 25.67
N GLU A 190 -3.94 -2.44 26.47
CA GLU A 190 -5.10 -3.31 26.17
C GLU A 190 -6.32 -2.53 25.69
N ALA A 191 -6.23 -1.21 25.58
CA ALA A 191 -7.33 -0.33 25.22
C ALA A 191 -8.02 -0.76 23.92
N TRP A 192 -7.26 -1.36 23.00
CA TRP A 192 -7.79 -1.93 21.76
C TRP A 192 -8.92 -2.95 21.97
N ARG A 193 -8.97 -3.66 23.12
CA ARG A 193 -10.01 -4.62 23.49
C ARG A 193 -11.35 -3.96 23.84
N GLU A 194 -11.33 -2.71 24.27
CA GLU A 194 -12.52 -1.90 24.56
C GLU A 194 -13.05 -1.19 23.30
N ARG A 195 -12.18 -0.97 22.31
CA ARG A 195 -12.52 -0.27 21.06
C ARG A 195 -13.58 -0.93 20.16
N PRO A 196 -13.84 -2.26 20.18
CA PRO A 196 -14.97 -2.85 19.48
C PRO A 196 -16.31 -2.20 19.87
N ASP A 197 -16.46 -1.69 21.10
CA ASP A 197 -17.73 -1.08 21.55
C ASP A 197 -18.05 0.26 20.89
N LEU A 198 -17.08 0.84 20.18
CA LEU A 198 -17.27 2.03 19.35
C LEU A 198 -17.77 1.71 17.92
N LEU A 199 -17.90 0.40 17.61
CA LEU A 199 -18.47 -0.08 16.36
C LEU A 199 -19.96 -0.39 16.54
N ASP A 200 -20.75 -0.06 15.51
CA ASP A 200 -22.15 -0.49 15.48
C ASP A 200 -22.30 -1.98 15.15
N ALA A 201 -23.52 -2.52 15.27
CA ALA A 201 -23.77 -3.94 15.07
C ALA A 201 -23.39 -4.43 13.66
N LYS A 202 -23.61 -3.59 12.64
CA LYS A 202 -23.27 -3.92 11.26
C LYS A 202 -21.75 -3.90 11.06
N GLU A 203 -21.06 -2.92 11.62
CA GLU A 203 -19.60 -2.84 11.59
C GLU A 203 -18.94 -4.03 12.30
N LYS A 204 -19.53 -4.52 13.39
CA LYS A 204 -19.08 -5.74 14.09
C LYS A 204 -19.29 -6.99 13.24
N GLU A 205 -20.42 -7.11 12.55
CA GLU A 205 -20.70 -8.19 11.61
C GLU A 205 -19.70 -8.18 10.44
N GLU A 206 -19.49 -7.03 9.79
CA GLU A 206 -18.50 -6.84 8.72
C GLU A 206 -17.08 -7.27 9.15
N MET A 207 -16.72 -6.98 10.41
CA MET A 207 -15.44 -7.36 10.98
C MET A 207 -15.30 -8.89 11.10
N GLU A 208 -16.30 -9.57 11.66
CA GLU A 208 -16.23 -11.02 11.86
C GLU A 208 -16.30 -11.79 10.53
N ASP A 209 -17.06 -11.29 9.55
CA ASP A 209 -17.05 -11.83 8.19
C ASP A 209 -15.67 -11.70 7.54
N LEU A 210 -15.01 -10.56 7.71
CA LEU A 210 -13.65 -10.35 7.23
C LEU A 210 -12.67 -11.32 7.92
N VAL A 211 -12.76 -11.47 9.25
CA VAL A 211 -11.91 -12.40 10.01
C VAL A 211 -12.07 -13.82 9.49
N ALA A 212 -13.31 -14.30 9.34
CA ALA A 212 -13.59 -15.63 8.83
C ALA A 212 -12.98 -15.84 7.43
N ARG A 213 -13.15 -14.86 6.53
CA ARG A 213 -12.57 -14.90 5.19
C ARG A 213 -11.04 -14.90 5.22
N LYS A 214 -10.41 -14.03 6.01
CA LYS A 214 -8.94 -13.96 6.11
C LYS A 214 -8.32 -15.24 6.65
N LEU A 215 -8.92 -15.85 7.66
CA LEU A 215 -8.45 -17.13 8.19
C LEU A 215 -8.57 -18.27 7.17
N GLU A 216 -9.55 -18.22 6.27
CA GLU A 216 -9.66 -19.18 5.17
C GLU A 216 -8.59 -18.92 4.09
N GLU A 217 -8.40 -17.65 3.67
CA GLU A 217 -7.37 -17.25 2.70
C GLU A 217 -5.96 -17.66 3.17
N MET A 218 -5.67 -17.53 4.47
CA MET A 218 -4.40 -17.95 5.07
C MET A 218 -4.10 -19.45 4.94
N LYS A 219 -5.10 -20.30 4.71
CA LYS A 219 -4.87 -21.76 4.54
C LYS A 219 -4.26 -22.08 3.18
N SER A 220 -4.62 -21.32 2.15
CA SER A 220 -4.18 -21.57 0.77
C SER A 220 -2.98 -20.71 0.37
N ARG A 221 -2.82 -19.52 0.96
CA ARG A 221 -1.74 -18.55 0.69
C ARG A 221 -1.48 -18.33 -0.80
N VAL A 222 -2.54 -18.33 -1.61
CA VAL A 222 -2.43 -18.19 -3.06
C VAL A 222 -1.88 -16.80 -3.38
N LEU A 223 -0.71 -16.74 -4.03
CA LEU A 223 -0.11 -15.49 -4.49
C LEU A 223 -0.99 -14.84 -5.54
N ALA A 224 -1.24 -13.54 -5.34
CA ALA A 224 -2.44 -12.89 -5.83
C ALA A 224 -2.20 -11.39 -6.07
N TRP A 225 -2.18 -10.94 -7.32
CA TRP A 225 -1.97 -9.55 -7.76
C TRP A 225 -3.00 -9.13 -8.81
N ASP A 226 -3.42 -7.85 -8.79
CA ASP A 226 -4.38 -7.29 -9.76
C ASP A 226 -3.64 -6.70 -10.97
N PRO A 227 -3.81 -7.24 -12.19
CA PRO A 227 -3.13 -6.72 -13.38
C PRO A 227 -3.57 -5.29 -13.70
N ASP A 228 -2.59 -4.43 -13.98
CA ASP A 228 -2.89 -3.12 -14.55
C ASP A 228 -3.39 -3.20 -16.00
N GLU A 229 -3.89 -2.08 -16.53
CA GLU A 229 -4.38 -1.96 -17.91
C GLU A 229 -3.33 -2.40 -18.93
N TYR A 230 -2.05 -2.13 -18.65
CA TYR A 230 -0.94 -2.58 -19.46
C TYR A 230 -0.82 -4.12 -19.42
N THR A 231 -0.88 -4.72 -18.24
CA THR A 231 -0.84 -6.17 -18.03
C THR A 231 -2.05 -6.87 -18.67
N VAL A 232 -3.24 -6.25 -18.62
CA VAL A 232 -4.44 -6.76 -19.29
C VAL A 232 -4.31 -6.67 -20.81
N ALA A 233 -3.83 -5.54 -21.34
CA ALA A 233 -3.59 -5.37 -22.78
C ALA A 233 -2.53 -6.36 -23.28
N PHE A 234 -1.45 -6.53 -22.51
CA PHE A 234 -0.40 -7.51 -22.78
C PHE A 234 -0.96 -8.95 -22.76
N ARG A 235 -1.83 -9.29 -21.80
CA ARG A 235 -2.54 -10.58 -21.77
C ARG A 235 -3.34 -10.83 -23.03
N GLN A 236 -4.06 -9.82 -23.52
CA GLN A 236 -4.84 -9.92 -24.75
C GLN A 236 -3.93 -10.17 -25.96
N GLN A 237 -2.84 -9.42 -26.06
CA GLN A 237 -1.84 -9.60 -27.12
C GLN A 237 -1.15 -10.97 -27.07
N MET A 238 -0.88 -11.52 -25.88
CA MET A 238 -0.29 -12.85 -25.73
C MET A 238 -1.27 -13.97 -26.09
N LYS A 239 -2.56 -13.82 -25.78
CA LYS A 239 -3.60 -14.75 -26.24
C LYS A 239 -3.69 -14.78 -27.76
N GLU A 240 -3.77 -13.61 -28.39
CA GLU A 240 -3.84 -13.46 -29.84
C GLU A 240 -2.61 -14.09 -30.53
N ARG A 241 -1.40 -13.88 -30.00
CA ARG A 241 -0.17 -14.52 -30.51
C ARG A 241 -0.20 -16.05 -30.40
N ARG A 242 -0.71 -16.60 -29.29
CA ARG A 242 -0.85 -18.06 -29.11
C ARG A 242 -1.89 -18.66 -30.04
N GLU A 243 -3.03 -17.99 -30.22
CA GLU A 243 -4.07 -18.41 -31.16
C GLU A 243 -3.54 -18.42 -32.59
N GLN A 244 -2.85 -17.35 -33.02
CA GLN A 244 -2.21 -17.27 -34.34
C GLN A 244 -1.14 -18.35 -34.56
N ALA A 245 -0.33 -18.66 -33.54
CA ALA A 245 0.66 -19.74 -33.63
C ALA A 245 0.02 -21.13 -33.70
N THR A 246 -1.14 -21.31 -33.05
CA THR A 246 -1.90 -22.57 -33.10
C THR A 246 -2.55 -22.75 -34.47
N GLU A 247 -3.18 -21.71 -35.01
CA GLU A 247 -3.76 -21.72 -36.37
C GLU A 247 -2.68 -21.96 -37.44
N ALA A 248 -1.51 -21.33 -37.32
CA ALA A 248 -0.40 -21.53 -38.25
C ALA A 248 0.11 -22.99 -38.25
N ASN A 249 0.15 -23.64 -37.08
CA ASN A 249 0.54 -25.05 -36.96
C ASN A 249 -0.52 -26.00 -37.55
N GLU A 250 -1.81 -25.70 -37.41
CA GLU A 250 -2.91 -26.49 -38.02
C GLU A 250 -2.95 -26.34 -39.56
N LEU A 251 -2.65 -25.14 -40.06
CA LEU A 251 -2.50 -24.87 -41.50
C LEU A 251 -1.28 -25.57 -42.12
N ASP A 252 -0.22 -25.80 -41.35
CA ASP A 252 0.97 -26.52 -41.82
C ASP A 252 0.74 -28.04 -41.81
N GLN A 253 0.05 -28.56 -40.79
CA GLN A 253 -0.34 -29.99 -40.73
C GLN A 253 -1.35 -30.39 -41.81
N SER A 254 -2.26 -29.49 -42.21
CA SER A 254 -3.21 -29.75 -43.31
C SER A 254 -2.58 -29.71 -44.71
N LYS A 255 -1.40 -29.11 -44.86
CA LYS A 255 -0.63 -29.10 -46.12
C LYS A 255 0.36 -30.27 -46.27
N GLY A 256 0.54 -31.07 -45.21
CA GLY A 256 1.41 -32.25 -45.21
C GLY A 256 0.72 -33.56 -45.58
N ILE A 257 -0.55 -33.52 -46.00
CA ILE A 257 -1.33 -34.67 -46.48
C ILE A 257 -1.73 -34.41 -47.93
N ASP A 258 -0.79 -34.61 -48.85
CA ASP A 258 -1.01 -34.90 -50.28
C ASP A 258 0.19 -35.68 -50.83
#